data_AF-A0A2N3CGA9-F1
#
_entry.id   AF-A0A2N3CGA9-F1
#
_cell.length_a   1.000
_cell.length_b   1.000
_cell.length_c   1.000
_cell.angle_alpha   90.00
_cell.angle_beta   90.00
_cell.angle_gamma   90.00
#
_symmetry.space_group_name_H-M   'P 1'
#
loop_
_entity.id
_entity.type
_entity.pdbx_description
1 polymer ?
#
loop_
_entity_poly.entity_id
_entity_poly.type
_entity_poly.pdbx_seq_one_letter_code
_entity_poly.pdbx_strand_id
1 'polypeptide(L)'
;MTDLFGGEAPRETAREEMAEGAILLRGFALDREVDLLAAFRAVTTVSPFRRMTTPSGHVMSVAMTNCSQAGWVTDRAGYRYDANDPETGNPWPPMPESFVALAVSAATKAEYCRFRPDTCLINRYEPAARLSLHQDRNERDFANPIVSVSLGLPAIFQFGGLKHADPIGKYALRHGDVAVWGGP
;
A
#
# COMPACT_ATOMS: atom_id res chain seq x y z
N MET A 1 14.62 -12.69 40.86
CA MET A 1 15.19 -12.19 39.59
C MET A 1 13.99 -11.89 38.72
N THR A 2 13.61 -10.62 38.69
CA THR A 2 12.41 -10.13 38.00
C THR A 2 12.67 -10.20 36.50
N ASP A 3 11.77 -10.84 35.77
CA ASP A 3 11.77 -10.87 34.31
C ASP A 3 11.77 -9.43 33.78
N LEU A 4 12.88 -9.04 33.15
CA LEU A 4 13.16 -7.68 32.68
C LEU A 4 12.51 -7.41 31.30
N PHE A 5 11.80 -8.37 30.72
CA PHE A 5 11.12 -8.26 29.42
C PHE A 5 9.66 -8.73 29.44
N GLY A 6 9.10 -9.07 30.61
CA GLY A 6 7.69 -9.47 30.79
C GLY A 6 6.69 -8.30 30.75
N GLY A 7 6.95 -7.27 29.95
CA GLY A 7 5.94 -6.28 29.61
C GLY A 7 5.17 -6.77 28.41
N GLU A 8 3.97 -7.31 28.61
CA GLU A 8 2.97 -7.37 27.54
C GLU A 8 2.96 -6.00 26.87
N ALA A 9 3.49 -5.91 25.65
CA ALA A 9 3.27 -4.73 24.83
C ALA A 9 1.75 -4.51 24.85
N PRO A 10 1.27 -3.26 25.06
CA PRO A 10 -0.16 -2.98 25.00
C PRO A 10 -0.69 -3.69 23.76
N ARG A 11 -1.77 -4.47 23.89
CA ARG A 11 -2.53 -4.91 22.72
C ARG A 11 -2.92 -3.63 22.01
N GLU A 12 -2.07 -3.19 21.08
CA GLU A 12 -2.33 -2.09 20.17
C GLU A 12 -3.74 -2.36 19.66
N THR A 13 -4.62 -1.40 19.84
CA THR A 13 -6.02 -1.58 19.48
C THR A 13 -6.05 -2.11 18.05
N ALA A 14 -6.75 -3.24 17.84
CA ALA A 14 -6.77 -3.91 16.53
C ALA A 14 -7.21 -2.96 15.40
N ARG A 15 -7.85 -1.84 15.76
CA ARG A 15 -8.21 -0.72 14.92
C ARG A 15 -7.81 0.60 15.60
N GLU A 16 -7.15 1.48 14.87
CA GLU A 16 -6.75 2.84 15.25
C GLU A 16 -7.35 3.83 14.24
N GLU A 17 -7.93 4.93 14.70
CA GLU A 17 -8.42 6.02 13.84
C GLU A 17 -7.23 6.94 13.51
N MET A 18 -6.93 7.11 12.23
CA MET A 18 -5.88 8.04 11.78
C MET A 18 -6.44 9.44 11.46
N ALA A 19 -7.63 9.48 10.86
CA ALA A 19 -8.40 10.68 10.52
C ALA A 19 -9.85 10.29 10.20
N GLU A 20 -10.71 11.26 9.89
CA GLU A 20 -12.03 10.96 9.31
C GLU A 20 -11.84 10.17 8.00
N GLY A 21 -12.54 9.03 7.88
CA GLY A 21 -12.40 8.13 6.72
C GLY A 21 -11.07 7.36 6.64
N ALA A 22 -10.20 7.44 7.66
CA ALA A 22 -8.89 6.81 7.65
C ALA A 22 -8.61 5.99 8.91
N ILE A 23 -8.39 4.68 8.74
CA ILE A 23 -8.12 3.74 9.83
C ILE A 23 -6.86 2.92 9.61
N LEU A 24 -6.28 2.43 10.70
CA LEU A 24 -5.19 1.48 10.72
C LEU A 24 -5.62 0.20 11.46
N LEU A 25 -5.58 -0.93 10.76
CA LEU A 25 -5.94 -2.25 11.29
C LEU A 25 -4.65 -3.03 11.61
N ARG A 26 -4.40 -3.28 12.90
CA ARG A 26 -3.16 -3.90 13.38
C ARG A 26 -3.16 -5.40 13.13
N GLY A 27 -2.11 -5.90 12.47
CA GLY A 27 -1.93 -7.33 12.18
C GLY A 27 -3.05 -7.97 11.33
N PHE A 28 -3.86 -7.18 10.63
CA PHE A 28 -5.07 -7.65 9.94
C PHE A 28 -4.80 -8.65 8.81
N ALA A 29 -3.61 -8.63 8.23
CA ALA A 29 -3.21 -9.52 7.15
C ALA A 29 -2.48 -10.80 7.63
N LEU A 30 -2.20 -10.94 8.93
CA LEU A 30 -1.38 -12.04 9.47
C LEU A 30 -2.00 -13.42 9.17
N ASP A 31 -3.31 -13.58 9.37
CA ASP A 31 -4.01 -14.85 9.15
C ASP A 31 -4.01 -15.30 7.67
N ARG A 32 -3.59 -14.43 6.75
CA ARG A 32 -3.56 -14.67 5.29
C ARG A 32 -2.15 -14.58 4.72
N GLU A 33 -1.13 -14.45 5.57
CA GLU A 33 0.24 -14.12 5.13
C GLU A 33 0.80 -15.11 4.10
N VAL A 34 0.52 -16.39 4.27
CA VAL A 34 1.07 -17.45 3.42
C VAL A 34 0.58 -17.28 1.99
N ASP A 35 -0.72 -17.06 1.81
CA ASP A 35 -1.36 -16.87 0.52
C ASP A 35 -0.97 -15.53 -0.11
N LEU A 36 -0.81 -14.48 0.70
CA LEU A 36 -0.37 -13.16 0.23
C LEU A 36 1.07 -13.24 -0.29
N LEU A 37 1.97 -13.89 0.44
CA LEU A 37 3.37 -14.02 0.03
C LEU A 37 3.52 -14.94 -1.20
N ALA A 38 2.69 -15.98 -1.32
CA ALA A 38 2.66 -16.82 -2.53
C ALA A 38 2.16 -16.03 -3.74
N ALA A 39 1.05 -15.31 -3.61
CA ALA A 39 0.50 -14.42 -4.64
C ALA A 39 1.48 -13.32 -5.05
N PHE A 40 2.15 -12.69 -4.09
CA PHE A 40 3.21 -11.71 -4.31
C PHE A 40 4.34 -12.27 -5.18
N ARG A 41 4.82 -13.49 -4.88
CA ARG A 41 5.88 -14.14 -5.67
C ARG A 41 5.40 -14.43 -7.10
N ALA A 42 4.14 -14.87 -7.27
CA ALA A 42 3.57 -15.12 -8.58
C ALA A 42 3.52 -13.84 -9.45
N VAL A 43 3.05 -12.73 -8.90
CA VAL A 43 3.00 -11.43 -9.61
C VAL A 43 4.40 -10.97 -10.00
N THR A 44 5.32 -10.97 -9.04
CA THR A 44 6.68 -10.43 -9.23
C THR A 44 7.57 -11.30 -10.13
N THR A 45 7.18 -12.56 -10.37
CA THR A 45 7.82 -13.43 -11.37
C THR A 45 7.45 -13.02 -12.80
N VAL A 46 6.21 -12.55 -13.02
CA VAL A 46 5.72 -12.16 -14.35
C VAL A 46 6.06 -10.71 -14.68
N SER A 47 5.86 -9.80 -13.71
CA SER A 47 6.23 -8.38 -13.80
C SER A 47 7.21 -8.04 -12.69
N PRO A 48 8.53 -8.14 -12.94
CA PRO A 48 9.55 -7.86 -11.94
C PRO A 48 9.53 -6.42 -11.42
N PHE A 49 10.09 -6.24 -10.23
CA PHE A 49 10.31 -4.91 -9.67
C PHE A 49 11.30 -4.09 -10.48
N ARG A 50 10.99 -2.80 -10.67
CA ARG A 50 11.92 -1.80 -11.17
C ARG A 50 11.87 -0.51 -10.36
N ARG A 51 12.93 0.28 -10.41
CA ARG A 51 12.92 1.67 -9.93
C ARG A 51 12.46 2.56 -11.07
N MET A 52 11.33 3.24 -10.92
CA MET A 52 10.77 4.10 -11.95
C MET A 52 11.43 5.49 -11.94
N THR A 53 11.28 6.22 -13.04
CA THR A 53 11.80 7.59 -13.18
C THR A 53 10.67 8.60 -13.06
N THR A 54 10.82 9.59 -12.18
CA THR A 54 9.85 10.68 -12.04
C THR A 54 9.86 11.59 -13.28
N PRO A 55 8.84 12.44 -13.48
CA PRO A 55 8.81 13.39 -14.59
C PRO A 55 10.00 14.37 -14.58
N SER A 56 10.54 14.67 -13.40
CA SER A 56 11.75 15.49 -13.22
C SER A 56 13.05 14.75 -13.56
N GLY A 57 13.00 13.47 -13.93
CA GLY A 57 14.17 12.65 -14.26
C GLY A 57 14.85 11.99 -13.06
N HIS A 58 14.27 12.05 -11.87
CA HIS A 58 14.82 11.39 -10.68
C HIS A 58 14.44 9.91 -10.66
N VAL A 59 15.40 9.04 -10.37
CA VAL A 59 15.12 7.60 -10.19
C VAL A 59 14.65 7.36 -8.75
N MET A 60 13.45 6.81 -8.60
CA MET A 60 12.86 6.53 -7.29
C MET A 60 13.69 5.50 -6.52
N SER A 61 13.84 5.69 -5.21
CA SER A 61 14.51 4.71 -4.34
C SER A 61 13.68 3.43 -4.13
N VAL A 62 12.35 3.57 -4.17
CA VAL A 62 11.37 2.48 -4.06
C VAL A 62 11.29 1.75 -5.39
N ALA A 63 11.37 0.42 -5.35
CA ALA A 63 11.11 -0.40 -6.53
C ALA A 63 9.62 -0.78 -6.56
N MET A 64 9.03 -0.77 -7.75
CA MET A 64 7.59 -0.89 -7.97
C MET A 64 7.28 -1.93 -9.03
N THR A 65 6.14 -2.59 -8.89
CA THR A 65 5.46 -3.37 -9.94
C THR A 65 3.96 -3.32 -9.69
N ASN A 66 3.14 -3.82 -10.61
CA ASN A 66 1.70 -3.77 -10.49
C ASN A 66 1.05 -5.11 -10.86
N CYS A 67 -0.22 -5.27 -10.49
CA CYS A 67 -1.12 -6.26 -11.03
C CYS A 67 -2.52 -5.66 -11.27
N SER A 68 -3.38 -6.41 -11.98
CA SER A 68 -4.73 -6.07 -12.44
C SER A 68 -4.80 -5.33 -13.78
N GLN A 69 -5.93 -4.68 -14.07
CA GLN A 69 -6.28 -4.09 -15.37
C GLN A 69 -5.38 -2.91 -15.78
N ALA A 70 -4.87 -2.18 -14.79
CA ALA A 70 -3.93 -1.10 -15.00
C ALA A 70 -2.96 -1.00 -13.84
N GLY A 71 -1.74 -0.59 -14.13
CA GLY A 71 -0.69 -0.33 -13.15
C GLY A 71 -0.29 1.14 -13.14
N TRP A 72 0.01 1.67 -11.96
CA TRP A 72 0.57 3.01 -11.86
C TRP A 72 2.00 3.00 -12.40
N VAL A 73 2.30 3.94 -13.29
CA VAL A 73 3.61 4.12 -13.92
C VAL A 73 4.04 5.58 -13.92
N THR A 74 5.36 5.79 -13.88
CA THR A 74 5.97 7.09 -14.04
C THR A 74 7.17 7.04 -14.98
N ASP A 75 7.26 8.06 -15.83
CA ASP A 75 8.39 8.36 -16.68
C ASP A 75 8.44 9.88 -16.92
N ARG A 76 9.25 10.32 -17.90
CA ARG A 76 9.35 11.73 -18.29
C ARG A 76 8.05 12.33 -18.83
N ALA A 77 7.09 11.51 -19.25
CA ALA A 77 5.80 11.96 -19.76
C ALA A 77 4.78 12.24 -18.65
N GLY A 78 5.01 11.75 -17.43
CA GLY A 78 4.11 12.00 -16.30
C GLY A 78 3.75 10.74 -15.50
N TYR A 79 2.83 10.94 -14.55
CA TYR A 79 2.22 9.87 -13.76
C TYR A 79 0.91 9.44 -14.41
N ARG A 80 0.69 8.13 -14.54
CA ARG A 80 -0.54 7.60 -15.15
C ARG A 80 -0.79 6.14 -14.74
N TYR A 81 -2.02 5.70 -14.95
CA TYR A 81 -2.35 4.28 -15.02
C TYR A 81 -2.22 3.80 -16.47
N ASP A 82 -1.50 2.70 -16.67
CA ASP A 82 -1.28 2.08 -17.98
C ASP A 82 -1.70 0.61 -17.93
N ALA A 83 -2.35 0.12 -18.99
CA ALA A 83 -2.80 -1.27 -19.08
C ALA A 83 -1.63 -2.23 -19.27
N ASN A 84 -0.51 -1.74 -19.81
CA ASN A 84 0.66 -2.54 -20.10
C ASN A 84 1.82 -2.20 -19.16
N ASP A 85 2.57 -3.22 -18.83
CA ASP A 85 3.85 -3.12 -18.16
C ASP A 85 4.89 -2.50 -19.13
N PRO A 86 5.49 -1.34 -18.80
CA PRO A 86 6.40 -0.64 -19.70
C PRO A 86 7.74 -1.33 -19.95
N GLU A 87 8.19 -2.26 -19.10
CA GLU A 87 9.46 -2.98 -19.35
C GLU A 87 9.26 -4.35 -20.00
N THR A 88 8.08 -4.99 -19.84
CA THR A 88 7.79 -6.24 -20.58
C THR A 88 7.02 -6.02 -21.88
N GLY A 89 6.31 -4.89 -22.01
CA GLY A 89 5.41 -4.58 -23.13
C GLY A 89 4.09 -5.35 -23.10
N ASN A 90 3.88 -6.24 -22.13
CA ASN A 90 2.69 -7.08 -21.99
C ASN A 90 1.70 -6.47 -20.97
N PRO A 91 0.43 -6.91 -20.94
CA PRO A 91 -0.49 -6.57 -19.85
C PRO A 91 0.06 -6.98 -18.49
N TRP A 92 -0.31 -6.22 -17.44
CA TRP A 92 0.03 -6.60 -16.07
C TRP A 92 -0.59 -7.95 -15.68
N PRO A 93 0.02 -8.71 -14.73
CA PRO A 93 -0.55 -9.94 -14.22
C PRO A 93 -1.93 -9.68 -13.60
N PRO A 94 -2.90 -10.62 -13.67
CA PRO A 94 -4.20 -10.44 -13.02
C PRO A 94 -4.03 -10.27 -11.50
N MET A 95 -4.95 -9.53 -10.86
CA MET A 95 -4.94 -9.39 -9.41
C MET A 95 -5.20 -10.76 -8.75
N PRO A 96 -4.32 -11.23 -7.84
CA PRO A 96 -4.57 -12.46 -7.11
C PRO A 96 -5.83 -12.37 -6.24
N GLU A 97 -6.58 -13.46 -6.13
CA GLU A 97 -7.81 -13.51 -5.33
C GLU A 97 -7.56 -13.20 -3.85
N SER A 98 -6.41 -13.63 -3.30
CA SER A 98 -6.02 -13.33 -1.92
C SER A 98 -5.83 -11.83 -1.68
N PHE A 99 -5.36 -11.08 -2.69
CA PHE A 99 -5.22 -9.62 -2.60
C PHE A 99 -6.60 -8.96 -2.59
N VAL A 100 -7.49 -9.37 -3.52
CA VAL A 100 -8.87 -8.87 -3.59
C VAL A 100 -9.62 -9.13 -2.27
N ALA A 101 -9.56 -10.37 -1.77
CA ALA A 101 -10.26 -10.77 -0.56
C ALA A 101 -9.79 -9.98 0.67
N LEU A 102 -8.47 -9.80 0.83
CA LEU A 102 -7.92 -8.98 1.92
C LEU A 102 -8.36 -7.52 1.79
N ALA A 103 -8.23 -6.94 0.59
CA ALA A 103 -8.51 -5.54 0.35
C ALA A 103 -9.99 -5.20 0.60
N VAL A 104 -10.91 -6.03 0.07
CA VAL A 104 -12.35 -5.88 0.31
C VAL A 104 -12.70 -6.07 1.78
N SER A 105 -12.07 -7.05 2.45
CA SER A 105 -12.28 -7.30 3.88
C SER A 105 -11.83 -6.12 4.74
N ALA A 106 -10.70 -5.50 4.44
CA ALA A 106 -10.18 -4.33 5.15
C ALA A 106 -11.03 -3.08 4.87
N ALA A 107 -11.37 -2.83 3.61
CA ALA A 107 -12.26 -1.74 3.20
C ALA A 107 -13.63 -1.82 3.90
N THR A 108 -14.19 -3.03 4.04
CA THR A 108 -15.44 -3.25 4.77
C THR A 108 -15.32 -2.89 6.25
N LYS A 109 -14.17 -3.15 6.90
CA LYS A 109 -13.90 -2.72 8.29
C LYS A 109 -13.75 -1.21 8.43
N ALA A 110 -13.43 -0.53 7.34
CA ALA A 110 -13.38 0.92 7.20
C ALA A 110 -14.68 1.51 6.61
N GLU A 111 -15.77 0.74 6.57
CA GLU A 111 -17.10 1.17 6.10
C GLU A 111 -17.21 1.44 4.57
N TYR A 112 -16.18 1.11 3.79
CA TYR A 112 -16.21 1.14 2.32
C TYR A 112 -16.71 -0.19 1.71
N CYS A 113 -17.95 -0.58 2.05
CA CYS A 113 -18.52 -1.88 1.67
C CYS A 113 -18.65 -2.13 0.15
N ARG A 114 -18.61 -1.07 -0.66
CA ARG A 114 -18.73 -1.13 -2.12
C ARG A 114 -17.38 -1.17 -2.84
N PHE A 115 -16.27 -1.12 -2.11
CA PHE A 115 -14.93 -1.10 -2.71
C PHE A 115 -14.66 -2.33 -3.58
N ARG A 116 -14.20 -2.10 -4.81
CA ARG A 116 -13.80 -3.12 -5.77
C ARG A 116 -12.47 -2.70 -6.41
N PRO A 117 -11.32 -3.20 -5.91
CA PRO A 117 -10.04 -2.78 -6.45
C PRO A 117 -9.86 -3.31 -7.88
N ASP A 118 -9.47 -2.43 -8.80
CA ASP A 118 -9.16 -2.74 -10.20
C ASP A 118 -7.67 -2.53 -10.53
N THR A 119 -6.89 -2.03 -9.58
CA THR A 119 -5.44 -1.84 -9.65
C THR A 119 -4.80 -2.19 -8.31
N CYS A 120 -3.56 -2.68 -8.35
CA CYS A 120 -2.73 -2.87 -7.16
C CYS A 120 -1.27 -2.56 -7.50
N LEU A 121 -0.75 -1.48 -6.91
CA LEU A 121 0.66 -1.13 -6.89
C LEU A 121 1.36 -1.87 -5.75
N ILE A 122 2.47 -2.54 -6.08
CA ILE A 122 3.31 -3.25 -5.12
C ILE A 122 4.63 -2.49 -4.98
N ASN A 123 4.92 -2.05 -3.76
CA ASN A 123 6.14 -1.31 -3.42
C ASN A 123 7.13 -2.20 -2.66
N ARG A 124 8.41 -2.16 -3.06
CA ARG A 124 9.52 -2.78 -2.33
C ARG A 124 10.46 -1.72 -1.80
N TYR A 125 10.59 -1.70 -0.48
CA TYR A 125 11.47 -0.80 0.26
C TYR A 125 12.69 -1.58 0.75
N GLU A 126 13.87 -1.25 0.22
CA GLU A 126 15.15 -1.65 0.80
C GLU A 126 15.54 -0.66 1.90
N PRO A 127 16.49 -0.99 2.80
CA PRO A 127 17.01 -0.02 3.76
C PRO A 127 17.40 1.30 3.08
N ALA A 128 17.01 2.43 3.68
CA ALA A 128 17.13 3.80 3.15
C ALA A 128 16.20 4.18 1.99
N ALA A 129 15.40 3.25 1.43
CA ALA A 129 14.33 3.62 0.51
C ALA A 129 13.26 4.44 1.23
N ARG A 130 12.77 5.48 0.56
CA ARG A 130 11.74 6.39 1.09
C ARG A 130 10.84 6.89 -0.02
N LEU A 131 9.59 7.15 0.34
CA LEU A 131 8.63 7.84 -0.48
C LEU A 131 8.26 9.15 0.24
N SER A 132 8.43 10.28 -0.43
CA SER A 132 8.08 11.60 0.13
C SER A 132 6.57 11.73 0.28
N LEU A 133 6.12 12.70 1.09
CA LEU A 133 4.70 13.06 1.16
C LEU A 133 4.17 13.35 -0.25
N HIS A 134 3.04 12.73 -0.56
CA HIS A 134 2.31 12.88 -1.81
C HIS A 134 0.84 12.60 -1.55
N GLN A 135 0.03 12.88 -2.56
CA GLN A 135 -1.38 12.51 -2.58
C GLN A 135 -1.60 11.55 -3.74
N ASP A 136 -2.38 10.51 -3.51
CA ASP A 136 -2.87 9.63 -4.56
C ASP A 136 -4.00 10.39 -5.28
N ARG A 137 -3.68 10.93 -6.46
CA ARG A 137 -4.56 11.82 -7.26
C ARG A 137 -4.62 11.44 -8.73
N ASN A 138 -4.28 10.20 -9.05
CA ASN A 138 -4.29 9.71 -10.44
C ASN A 138 -5.48 8.77 -10.71
N GLU A 139 -6.29 8.50 -9.70
CA GLU A 139 -7.49 7.69 -9.73
C GLU A 139 -8.61 8.41 -10.47
N ARG A 140 -9.50 7.65 -11.11
CA ARG A 140 -10.67 8.22 -11.81
C ARG A 140 -11.83 8.54 -10.87
N ASP A 141 -11.95 7.80 -9.77
CA ASP A 141 -13.05 7.91 -8.82
C ASP A 141 -12.53 7.93 -7.38
N PHE A 142 -12.50 9.12 -6.80
CA PHE A 142 -12.04 9.38 -5.43
C PHE A 142 -13.05 8.94 -4.35
N ALA A 143 -14.22 8.42 -4.72
CA ALA A 143 -15.14 7.82 -3.75
C ALA A 143 -14.65 6.46 -3.21
N ASN A 144 -13.68 5.83 -3.90
CA ASN A 144 -13.06 4.59 -3.46
C ASN A 144 -11.87 4.87 -2.52
N PRO A 145 -11.69 4.07 -1.46
CA PRO A 145 -10.53 4.20 -0.59
C PRO A 145 -9.27 3.63 -1.25
N ILE A 146 -8.13 3.99 -0.69
CA ILE A 146 -6.89 3.22 -0.81
C ILE A 146 -6.82 2.23 0.35
N VAL A 147 -6.45 0.99 0.04
CA VAL A 147 -6.13 -0.05 1.02
C VAL A 147 -4.65 -0.39 0.88
N SER A 148 -3.85 -0.07 1.90
CA SER A 148 -2.40 -0.30 1.92
C SER A 148 -2.04 -1.39 2.92
N VAL A 149 -1.37 -2.43 2.45
CA VAL A 149 -0.99 -3.61 3.23
C VAL A 149 0.52 -3.60 3.45
N SER A 150 0.95 -3.71 4.71
CA SER A 150 2.37 -3.69 5.09
C SER A 150 2.88 -5.09 5.36
N LEU A 151 3.96 -5.49 4.68
CA LEU A 151 4.60 -6.79 4.84
C LEU A 151 6.11 -6.63 5.00
N GLY A 152 6.64 -7.10 6.13
CA GLY A 152 8.07 -7.27 6.35
C GLY A 152 8.62 -6.28 7.38
N LEU A 153 9.69 -5.58 7.03
CA LEU A 153 10.35 -4.63 7.94
C LEU A 153 9.38 -3.49 8.33
N PRO A 154 9.44 -3.02 9.59
CA PRO A 154 8.60 -1.91 10.02
C PRO A 154 9.00 -0.60 9.32
N ALA A 155 8.03 0.27 9.10
CA ALA A 155 8.22 1.59 8.50
C ALA A 155 7.44 2.67 9.27
N ILE A 156 7.88 3.93 9.18
CA ILE A 156 7.08 5.06 9.67
C ILE A 156 6.26 5.61 8.51
N PHE A 157 4.95 5.47 8.61
CA PHE A 157 3.99 6.07 7.70
C PHE A 157 3.62 7.48 8.19
N GLN A 158 3.77 8.45 7.31
CA GLN A 158 3.41 9.83 7.56
C GLN A 158 2.06 10.11 6.90
N PHE A 159 1.08 10.55 7.69
CA PHE A 159 -0.26 10.86 7.19
C PHE A 159 -0.59 12.31 7.57
N GLY A 160 -0.80 13.15 6.55
CA GLY A 160 -1.10 14.58 6.70
C GLY A 160 -2.55 14.91 6.37
N GLY A 161 -2.83 16.20 6.24
CA GLY A 161 -4.13 16.70 5.77
C GLY A 161 -4.16 17.02 4.28
N LEU A 162 -5.19 17.76 3.87
CA LEU A 162 -5.41 18.17 2.48
C LEU A 162 -4.40 19.22 2.01
N LYS A 163 -3.84 20.01 2.93
CA LYS A 163 -2.84 21.03 2.65
C LYS A 163 -1.46 20.55 3.11
N HIS A 164 -0.43 20.94 2.37
CA HIS A 164 0.96 20.62 2.71
C HIS A 164 1.39 21.13 4.11
N ALA A 165 0.74 22.18 4.63
CA ALA A 165 1.05 22.75 5.95
C ALA A 165 0.28 22.09 7.10
N ASP A 166 -0.65 21.17 6.82
CA ASP A 166 -1.44 20.52 7.86
C ASP A 166 -0.54 19.61 8.73
N PRO A 167 -0.89 19.39 10.01
CA PRO A 167 -0.12 18.51 10.89
C PRO A 167 0.05 17.11 10.32
N ILE A 168 1.23 16.53 10.51
CA ILE A 168 1.57 15.18 10.03
C ILE A 168 1.55 14.21 11.22
N GLY A 169 0.62 13.26 11.19
CA GLY A 169 0.63 12.08 12.04
C GLY A 169 1.72 11.09 11.63
N LYS A 170 2.31 10.39 12.59
CA LYS A 170 3.33 9.36 12.35
C LYS A 170 2.86 8.04 12.93
N TYR A 171 2.65 7.07 12.07
CA TYR A 171 2.16 5.74 12.42
C TYR A 171 3.25 4.72 12.11
N ALA A 172 3.69 3.96 13.11
CA ALA A 172 4.59 2.83 12.85
C ALA A 172 3.79 1.71 12.21
N LEU A 173 4.06 1.38 10.95
CA LEU A 173 3.47 0.22 10.27
C LEU A 173 4.36 -1.00 10.52
N ARG A 174 3.75 -2.11 10.94
CA ARG A 174 4.42 -3.40 11.17
C ARG A 174 3.94 -4.43 10.16
N HIS A 175 4.62 -5.58 10.14
CA HIS A 175 4.21 -6.72 9.34
C HIS A 175 2.76 -7.11 9.66
N GLY A 176 1.93 -7.19 8.62
CA GLY A 176 0.52 -7.56 8.70
C GLY A 176 -0.42 -6.38 8.90
N ASP A 177 0.06 -5.16 9.15
CA ASP A 177 -0.79 -3.99 9.32
C ASP A 177 -1.45 -3.57 8.00
N VAL A 178 -2.70 -3.10 8.08
CA VAL A 178 -3.45 -2.60 6.92
C VAL A 178 -4.01 -1.22 7.22
N ALA A 179 -3.56 -0.22 6.47
CA ALA A 179 -4.13 1.13 6.49
C ALA A 179 -5.21 1.25 5.41
N VAL A 180 -6.33 1.90 5.74
CA VAL A 180 -7.39 2.22 4.78
C VAL A 180 -7.71 3.69 4.90
N TRP A 181 -7.72 4.43 3.79
CA TRP A 181 -8.13 5.83 3.78
C TRP A 181 -8.91 6.17 2.52
N GLY A 182 -9.94 7.01 2.65
CA GLY A 182 -10.73 7.53 1.56
C GLY A 182 -11.75 8.54 2.09
N GLY A 183 -12.66 9.01 1.25
CA GLY A 183 -13.61 10.05 1.69
C GLY A 183 -12.97 11.46 1.72
N PRO A 184 -13.63 12.43 2.38
CA PRO A 184 -13.32 13.86 2.24
C PRO A 184 -11.99 14.32 2.86
#